data_AF-Q52179-F1
#
_entry.id   AF-Q52179-F1
#
_cell.length_a   1.000
_cell.length_b   1.000
_cell.length_c   1.000
_cell.angle_alpha   90.00
_cell.angle_beta   90.00
_cell.angle_gamma   90.00
#
_symmetry.space_group_name_H-M   'P 1'
#
loop_
_entity.id
_entity.type
_entity.pdbx_description
1 polymer ?
#
loop_
_entity_poly.entity_id
_entity_poly.type
_entity_poly.pdbx_seq_one_letter_code
_entity_poly.pdbx_strand_id
1 'polypeptide(L)'
;MAEVQERERMQIRLSKTNMQRLQDMAGRYGMSANSLVSYILGQWLDNNYDLKDKMREQMFSIFASEDKLEKVFANPIFAEMMGGIVREMVQQGSPEREDEIA
;
A
#
# COMPACT_ATOMS: atom_id res chain seq x y z
N MET A 1 -31.61 3.66 -8.06
CA MET A 1 -31.16 2.89 -9.24
C MET A 1 -29.76 2.39 -8.91
N ALA A 2 -29.51 1.08 -8.93
CA ALA A 2 -28.19 0.54 -8.61
C ALA A 2 -27.22 0.90 -9.74
N GLU A 3 -26.11 1.53 -9.39
CA GLU A 3 -25.03 1.87 -10.32
C GLU A 3 -24.45 0.57 -10.90
N VAL A 4 -24.57 0.40 -12.21
CA VAL A 4 -24.01 -0.77 -12.90
C VAL A 4 -22.52 -0.51 -13.03
N GLN A 5 -21.72 -1.05 -12.11
CA GLN A 5 -20.26 -1.01 -12.24
C GLN A 5 -19.85 -1.75 -13.52
N GLU A 6 -19.16 -1.05 -14.42
CA GLU A 6 -18.54 -1.65 -15.59
C GLU A 6 -17.56 -2.75 -15.16
N ARG A 7 -17.68 -3.93 -15.75
CA ARG A 7 -16.86 -5.09 -15.40
C ARG A 7 -15.76 -5.28 -16.42
N GLU A 8 -14.52 -5.03 -15.99
CA GLU A 8 -13.33 -5.28 -16.79
C GLU A 8 -12.87 -6.74 -16.68
N ARG A 9 -12.40 -7.31 -17.79
CA ARG A 9 -11.90 -8.69 -17.84
C ARG A 9 -10.37 -8.72 -17.74
N MET A 10 -9.86 -9.24 -16.64
CA MET A 10 -8.44 -9.52 -16.45
C MET A 10 -8.11 -10.99 -16.68
N GLN A 11 -7.05 -11.29 -17.45
CA GLN A 11 -6.50 -12.64 -17.58
C GLN A 11 -5.34 -12.83 -16.61
N ILE A 12 -5.44 -13.84 -15.74
CA ILE A 12 -4.41 -14.16 -14.74
C ILE A 12 -3.88 -15.58 -15.01
N ARG A 13 -2.55 -15.75 -14.96
CA ARG A 13 -1.90 -17.06 -15.03
C ARG A 13 -1.44 -17.48 -13.65
N LEU A 14 -1.84 -18.67 -13.22
CA LEU A 14 -1.51 -19.24 -11.92
C LEU A 14 -0.78 -20.56 -12.11
N SER A 15 0.05 -20.92 -11.12
CA SER A 15 0.60 -22.27 -11.05
C SER A 15 -0.52 -23.29 -10.89
N LYS A 16 -0.30 -24.53 -11.37
CA LYS A 16 -1.27 -25.62 -11.24
C LYS A 16 -1.70 -25.84 -9.78
N THR A 17 -0.75 -25.78 -8.86
CA THR A 17 -0.99 -25.92 -7.41
C THR A 17 -1.90 -24.83 -6.87
N ASN A 18 -1.68 -23.57 -7.26
CA ASN A 18 -2.51 -22.46 -6.79
C ASN A 18 -3.92 -22.53 -7.39
N MET A 19 -4.05 -22.91 -8.65
CA MET A 19 -5.35 -23.12 -9.28
C MET A 19 -6.16 -24.22 -8.57
N GLN A 20 -5.53 -25.35 -8.24
CA GLN A 20 -6.20 -26.43 -7.51
C GLN A 20 -6.69 -25.96 -6.14
N ARG A 21 -5.83 -25.28 -5.37
CA ARG A 21 -6.19 -24.75 -4.04
C ARG A 21 -7.37 -23.78 -4.12
N LEU A 22 -7.40 -22.91 -5.15
CA LEU A 22 -8.51 -21.99 -5.37
C LEU A 22 -9.80 -22.72 -5.71
N GLN A 23 -9.75 -23.75 -6.56
CA GLN A 23 -10.93 -24.57 -6.89
C GLN A 23 -11.47 -25.30 -5.67
N ASP A 24 -10.59 -25.94 -4.89
CA ASP A 24 -10.98 -26.66 -3.67
C ASP A 24 -11.64 -25.72 -2.65
N MET A 25 -11.07 -24.53 -2.48
CA MET A 25 -11.62 -23.51 -1.57
C MET A 25 -12.94 -22.95 -2.08
N ALA A 26 -13.03 -22.63 -3.37
CA ALA A 26 -14.26 -22.13 -3.98
C ALA A 26 -15.40 -23.16 -3.85
N GLY A 27 -15.09 -24.44 -4.03
CA GLY A 27 -16.03 -25.55 -3.82
C GLY A 27 -16.59 -25.61 -2.39
N ARG A 28 -15.75 -25.39 -1.36
CA ARG A 28 -16.20 -25.37 0.05
C ARG A 28 -17.19 -24.25 0.35
N TYR A 29 -17.07 -23.12 -0.34
CA TYR A 29 -17.95 -21.97 -0.15
C TYR A 29 -19.07 -21.89 -1.21
N GLY A 30 -19.24 -22.91 -2.06
CA GLY A 30 -20.29 -22.95 -3.07
C GLY A 30 -20.18 -21.84 -4.13
N MET A 31 -18.97 -21.38 -4.42
CA MET A 31 -18.71 -20.28 -5.37
C MET A 31 -17.77 -20.70 -6.50
N SER A 32 -17.69 -19.88 -7.55
CA SER A 32 -16.71 -20.10 -8.62
C SER A 32 -15.31 -19.63 -8.18
N ALA A 33 -14.26 -20.24 -8.74
CA ALA A 33 -12.89 -19.79 -8.50
C ALA A 33 -12.68 -18.31 -8.89
N ASN A 34 -13.34 -17.84 -9.96
CA ASN A 34 -13.30 -16.42 -10.35
C ASN A 34 -13.93 -15.53 -9.28
N SER A 35 -15.11 -15.90 -8.76
CA SER A 35 -15.78 -15.15 -7.68
C SER A 35 -14.92 -15.07 -6.42
N LEU A 36 -14.25 -16.18 -6.06
CA LEU A 36 -13.33 -16.23 -4.93
C LEU A 36 -12.12 -15.31 -5.15
N VAL A 37 -11.52 -15.34 -6.34
CA VAL A 37 -10.38 -14.46 -6.68
C VAL A 37 -10.81 -12.99 -6.65
N SER A 38 -11.97 -12.65 -7.20
CA SER A 38 -12.50 -11.29 -7.13
C SER A 38 -12.70 -10.83 -5.69
N TYR A 39 -13.21 -11.69 -4.81
CA TYR A 39 -13.34 -11.40 -3.39
C TYR A 39 -11.99 -11.15 -2.70
N ILE A 40 -11.01 -12.04 -2.93
CA ILE A 40 -9.67 -11.93 -2.37
C ILE A 40 -9.00 -10.62 -2.83
N LEU A 41 -9.10 -10.31 -4.12
CA LEU A 41 -8.52 -9.09 -4.69
C LEU A 41 -9.19 -7.83 -4.12
N GLY A 42 -10.52 -7.81 -4.00
CA GLY A 42 -11.25 -6.70 -3.39
C GLY A 42 -10.82 -6.46 -1.95
N GLN A 43 -10.84 -7.52 -1.12
CA GLN A 43 -10.37 -7.44 0.26
C GLN A 43 -8.90 -7.01 0.37
N TRP A 44 -8.05 -7.47 -0.54
CA TRP A 44 -6.66 -7.07 -0.54
C TRP A 44 -6.53 -5.58 -0.91
N LEU A 45 -7.24 -5.10 -1.93
CA LEU A 45 -7.22 -3.68 -2.32
C LEU A 45 -7.75 -2.78 -1.20
N ASP A 46 -8.89 -3.11 -0.61
CA ASP A 46 -9.48 -2.34 0.50
C ASP A 46 -8.49 -2.17 1.66
N ASN A 47 -7.72 -3.23 1.96
CA ASN A 47 -6.77 -3.24 3.06
C ASN A 47 -5.39 -2.65 2.71
N ASN A 48 -4.98 -2.63 1.44
CA ASN A 48 -3.59 -2.34 1.06
C ASN A 48 -3.44 -1.16 0.10
N TYR A 49 -4.47 -0.81 -0.67
CA TYR A 49 -4.42 0.26 -1.66
C TYR A 49 -4.44 1.63 -0.98
N ASP A 50 -5.36 1.83 -0.04
CA ASP A 50 -5.49 3.07 0.72
C ASP A 50 -4.43 3.26 1.80
N LEU A 51 -3.67 2.23 2.18
CA LEU A 51 -2.80 2.33 3.36
C LEU A 51 -1.64 3.31 3.13
N LYS A 52 -1.07 3.33 1.92
CA LYS A 52 -0.01 4.29 1.55
C LYS A 52 -0.54 5.71 1.43
N ASP A 53 -1.72 5.89 0.87
CA ASP A 53 -2.31 7.22 0.66
C ASP A 53 -2.87 7.80 1.96
N LYS A 54 -3.52 7.00 2.81
CA LYS A 54 -3.94 7.39 4.16
C LYS A 54 -2.75 7.70 5.06
N MET A 55 -1.67 6.92 4.99
CA MET A 55 -0.45 7.24 5.75
C MET A 55 0.22 8.50 5.22
N ARG A 56 0.28 8.69 3.90
CA ARG A 56 0.79 9.90 3.29
C ARG A 56 -0.03 11.13 3.69
N GLU A 57 -1.36 11.07 3.62
CA GLU A 57 -2.25 12.15 4.07
C GLU A 57 -2.12 12.42 5.57
N GLN A 58 -2.07 11.38 6.40
CA GLN A 58 -1.85 11.57 7.84
C GLN A 58 -0.49 12.21 8.11
N MET A 59 0.57 11.75 7.48
CA MET A 59 1.91 12.34 7.60
C MET A 59 1.91 13.80 7.13
N PHE A 60 1.36 14.11 5.96
CA PHE A 60 1.25 15.50 5.49
C PHE A 60 0.41 16.37 6.44
N SER A 61 -0.70 15.86 6.98
CA SER A 61 -1.52 16.58 7.95
C SER A 61 -0.80 16.84 9.28
N ILE A 62 0.10 15.94 9.67
CA ILE A 62 0.93 16.05 10.87
C ILE A 62 2.07 17.04 10.63
N PHE A 63 2.77 16.96 9.48
CA PHE A 63 3.83 17.92 9.10
C PHE A 63 3.30 19.33 8.86
N ALA A 64 2.07 19.48 8.39
CA ALA A 64 1.41 20.78 8.23
C ALA A 64 1.00 21.43 9.56
N SER A 65 1.05 20.69 10.68
CA SER A 65 0.75 21.19 12.01
C SER A 65 1.99 21.11 12.91
N GLU A 66 2.67 22.24 13.12
CA GLU A 66 3.87 22.33 13.98
C GLU A 66 3.62 21.75 15.39
N ASP A 67 2.42 21.95 15.94
CA ASP A 67 2.02 21.46 17.28
C ASP A 67 1.96 19.92 17.42
N LYS A 68 1.90 19.17 16.32
CA LYS A 68 1.81 17.69 16.35
C LYS A 68 3.13 17.00 16.07
N LEU A 69 4.14 17.71 15.58
CA LEU A 69 5.46 17.17 15.29
C LEU A 69 6.16 16.66 16.56
N GLU A 70 6.12 17.43 17.66
CA GLU A 70 6.74 17.04 18.93
C GLU A 70 6.17 15.72 19.51
N LYS A 71 4.86 15.50 19.35
CA LYS A 71 4.20 14.27 19.84
C LYS A 71 4.54 13.04 19.00
N VAL A 72 4.91 13.23 17.74
CA VAL A 72 5.34 12.16 16.83
C VAL A 72 6.81 11.79 17.09
N PHE A 73 7.68 12.76 17.35
CA PHE A 73 9.06 12.49 17.79
C PHE A 73 9.13 11.82 19.17
N ALA A 74 8.13 12.04 20.03
CA ALA A 74 8.02 11.38 21.32
C ALA A 74 7.54 9.91 21.24
N ASN A 75 7.03 9.45 20.08
CA ASN A 75 6.59 8.08 19.90
C ASN A 75 7.70 7.23 19.23
N PRO A 76 8.24 6.21 19.92
CA PRO A 76 9.41 5.46 19.44
C PRO A 76 9.22 4.76 18.10
N ILE A 77 7.98 4.36 17.76
CA ILE A 77 7.67 3.69 16.48
C ILE A 77 7.76 4.68 15.31
N PHE A 78 7.29 5.92 15.50
CA PHE A 78 7.33 6.93 14.46
C PHE A 78 8.74 7.51 14.28
N ALA A 79 9.53 7.60 15.35
CA ALA A 79 10.93 8.00 15.29
C ALA A 79 11.78 7.02 14.46
N GLU A 80 11.58 5.72 14.64
CA GLU A 80 12.28 4.68 13.86
C GLU A 80 11.87 4.71 12.38
N MET A 81 10.59 4.92 12.09
CA MET A 81 10.06 5.05 10.73
C MET A 81 10.57 6.32 10.01
N MET A 82 10.61 7.46 10.71
CA MET A 82 11.22 8.69 10.20
C MET A 82 12.71 8.53 9.95
N GLY A 83 13.43 7.85 10.85
CA GLY A 83 14.82 7.48 10.65
C GLY A 83 15.02 6.68 9.36
N GLY A 84 14.14 5.72 9.06
CA GLY A 84 14.17 4.94 7.82
C GLY A 84 13.96 5.80 6.57
N ILE A 85 12.96 6.67 6.56
CA ILE A 85 12.64 7.57 5.43
C ILE A 85 13.78 8.58 5.19
N VAL A 86 14.33 9.16 6.25
CA VAL A 86 15.48 10.07 6.16
C VAL A 86 16.71 9.35 5.64
N ARG A 87 16.93 8.08 6.05
CA ARG A 87 18.06 7.27 5.56
C ARG A 87 17.93 6.94 4.08
N GLU A 88 16.72 6.62 3.61
CA GLU A 88 16.45 6.43 2.18
C GLU A 88 16.61 7.73 1.38
N MET A 89 16.17 8.88 1.91
CA MET A 89 16.38 10.18 1.26
C MET A 89 17.86 10.58 1.20
N VAL A 90 18.63 10.34 2.26
CA VAL A 90 20.09 10.58 2.28
C VAL A 90 20.83 9.63 1.34
N GLN A 91 20.35 8.40 1.15
CA GLN A 91 20.92 7.46 0.18
C GLN A 91 20.54 7.76 -1.28
N GLN A 92 19.42 8.46 -1.52
CA GLN A 92 19.00 8.89 -2.87
C GLN A 92 19.48 10.30 -3.24
N GLY A 93 20.12 11.03 -2.32
CA GLY A 93 20.50 12.43 -2.47
C GLY A 93 22.00 12.70 -2.31
N SER A 94 22.85 12.04 -3.10
CA SER A 94 24.19 12.55 -3.44
C SER A 94 24.54 12.09 -4.86
N PRO A 95 24.44 13.01 -5.84
CA PRO A 95 25.66 13.45 -6.49
C PRO A 95 25.73 14.98 -6.66
N GLU A 96 26.83 15.54 -6.18
CA GLU A 96 27.60 16.68 -6.72
C GLU A 96 26.86 17.97 -7.15
N ARG A 97 27.03 19.01 -6.33
CA ARG A 97 27.48 20.33 -6.79
C ARG A 97 28.47 20.91 -5.79
N GLU A 98 29.69 20.39 -5.83
CA GLU A 98 30.85 21.27 -5.64
C GLU A 98 31.01 22.00 -6.98
N ASP A 99 30.75 23.30 -6.98
CA ASP A 99 31.32 24.32 -7.86
C ASP A 99 30.34 25.49 -7.94
N GLU A 100 30.40 26.35 -6.92
CA GLU A 100 30.36 27.81 -7.07
C GLU A 100 30.47 28.39 -5.67
N ILE A 101 31.67 28.80 -5.27
CA ILE A 101 31.99 30.09 -4.63
C ILE A 101 33.52 30.18 -4.51
N ALA A 102 34.03 31.30 -5.02
CA ALA A 102 35.40 31.85 -4.97
C ALA A 102 36.39 31.38 -6.04
#